data_AF-A0A8X6TL77-F1
#
_entry.id   AF-A0A8X6TL77-F1
#
_cell.length_a   1.000
_cell.length_b   1.000
_cell.length_c   1.000
_cell.angle_alpha   90.00
_cell.angle_beta   90.00
_cell.angle_gamma   90.00
#
_symmetry.space_group_name_H-M   'P 1'
#
loop_
_entity.id
_entity.type
_entity.pdbx_description
1 polymer ?
#
loop_
_entity_poly.entity_id
_entity_poly.type
_entity_poly.pdbx_seq_one_letter_code
_entity_poly.pdbx_strand_id
1 'polypeptide(L)'
;MNASYSVDVFFVISGFLNGYFFSREYTKKTGKISWFHFYLRRFIRITPVHMMVYWIYTTLFTYTGSGPLWPTYDTNPVCRKYWWWDFFYINNFLSGWHQCLSHNWYLSVNMQLYLMSPLFMVALLRRRRLGYILMALCICGSSFYNFAITVMYDLVDSELSFPYYVDNIELYLER
;
A
#
# COMPACT_ATOMS: atom_id res chain seq x y z
N MET A 1 9.18 3.72 -14.67
CA MET A 1 7.84 3.42 -15.20
C MET A 1 7.31 2.02 -14.81
N ASN A 2 8.06 1.16 -14.10
CA ASN A 2 7.56 -0.21 -13.75
C ASN A 2 7.17 -0.40 -12.27
N ALA A 3 7.16 0.67 -11.48
CA ALA A 3 7.00 0.57 -10.03
C ALA A 3 5.58 0.12 -9.63
N SER A 4 4.54 0.55 -10.36
CA SER A 4 3.13 0.22 -10.04
C SER A 4 2.86 -1.27 -10.18
N TYR A 5 3.24 -1.88 -11.31
CA TYR A 5 3.10 -3.32 -11.54
C TYR A 5 3.86 -4.17 -10.50
N SER A 6 5.00 -3.69 -10.03
CA SER A 6 5.78 -4.38 -9.00
C SER A 6 5.03 -4.46 -7.66
N VAL A 7 4.31 -3.40 -7.30
CA VAL A 7 3.51 -3.34 -6.07
C VAL A 7 2.32 -4.30 -6.14
N ASP A 8 1.67 -4.41 -7.30
CA ASP A 8 0.55 -5.35 -7.50
C ASP A 8 1.00 -6.80 -7.32
N VAL A 9 2.13 -7.17 -7.95
CA VAL A 9 2.72 -8.51 -7.79
C VAL A 9 3.07 -8.77 -6.32
N PHE A 10 3.61 -7.79 -5.61
CA PHE A 10 3.91 -7.91 -4.19
C PHE A 10 2.66 -8.18 -3.34
N PHE A 11 1.54 -7.51 -3.61
CA PHE A 11 0.29 -7.76 -2.91
C PHE A 11 -0.28 -9.15 -3.19
N VAL A 12 -0.23 -9.60 -4.45
CA VAL A 12 -0.70 -10.95 -4.83
C VAL A 12 0.09 -12.03 -4.10
N ILE A 13 1.42 -11.94 -4.11
CA ILE A 13 2.30 -12.90 -3.43
C ILE A 13 2.06 -12.87 -1.92
N SER A 14 1.97 -11.66 -1.33
CA SER A 14 1.71 -11.49 0.11
C SER A 14 0.37 -12.09 0.54
N GLY A 15 -0.68 -11.90 -0.27
CA GLY A 15 -2.01 -12.47 -0.04
C GLY A 15 -2.02 -14.00 -0.14
N PHE A 16 -1.40 -14.55 -1.19
CA PHE A 16 -1.29 -16.00 -1.40
C PHE A 16 -0.58 -16.69 -0.23
N LEU A 17 0.58 -16.16 0.16
CA LEU A 17 1.38 -16.71 1.25
C LEU A 17 0.63 -16.65 2.58
N ASN A 18 -0.05 -15.55 2.85
CA ASN A 18 -0.88 -15.39 4.03
C ASN A 18 -2.02 -16.44 4.07
N GLY A 19 -2.71 -16.65 2.93
CA GLY A 19 -3.75 -17.66 2.82
C GLY A 19 -3.26 -19.08 3.04
N TYR A 20 -2.09 -19.40 2.51
CA TYR A 20 -1.44 -20.68 2.74
C TYR A 20 -1.13 -20.93 4.22
N PHE A 21 -0.49 -19.97 4.89
CA PHE A 21 -0.18 -20.09 6.33
C PHE A 21 -1.45 -20.17 7.19
N PHE A 22 -2.46 -19.36 6.87
CA PHE A 22 -3.73 -19.35 7.59
C PHE A 22 -4.45 -20.70 7.47
N SER A 23 -4.58 -21.25 6.26
CA SER A 23 -5.21 -22.56 6.04
C SER A 23 -4.50 -23.68 6.80
N ARG A 24 -3.16 -23.64 6.82
CA ARG A 24 -2.33 -24.59 7.57
C ARG A 24 -2.53 -24.45 9.09
N GLU A 25 -2.55 -23.22 9.63
CA GLU A 25 -2.77 -22.98 11.07
C GLU A 25 -4.22 -23.33 11.48
N TYR A 26 -5.20 -23.01 10.64
CA TYR A 26 -6.61 -23.33 10.84
C TYR A 26 -6.85 -24.84 10.95
N THR A 27 -6.23 -25.62 10.04
CA THR A 27 -6.31 -27.08 10.04
C THR A 27 -5.63 -27.68 11.28
N LYS A 28 -4.44 -27.19 11.64
CA LYS A 28 -3.69 -27.65 12.82
C LYS A 28 -4.39 -27.38 14.16
N LYS A 29 -5.11 -26.27 14.27
CA LYS A 29 -5.78 -25.84 15.52
C LYS A 29 -7.28 -26.15 15.54
N THR A 30 -7.77 -26.99 14.63
CA THR A 30 -9.18 -27.41 14.55
C THR A 30 -10.15 -26.20 14.58
N GLY A 31 -9.80 -25.13 13.84
CA GLY A 31 -10.60 -23.92 13.75
C GLY A 31 -10.50 -22.92 14.91
N LYS A 32 -9.67 -23.16 15.93
CA LYS A 32 -9.41 -22.19 17.01
C LYS A 32 -8.21 -21.30 16.67
N ILE A 33 -8.47 -20.08 16.23
CA ILE A 33 -7.43 -19.07 15.97
C ILE A 33 -7.59 -17.92 16.95
N SER A 34 -6.50 -17.60 17.68
CA SER A 34 -6.43 -16.38 18.46
C SER A 34 -6.07 -15.21 17.54
N TRP A 35 -7.06 -14.39 17.21
CA TRP A 35 -6.91 -13.21 16.36
C TRP A 35 -5.84 -12.24 16.85
N PHE A 36 -5.79 -11.98 18.16
CA PHE A 36 -4.82 -11.07 18.75
C PHE A 36 -3.37 -11.52 18.46
N HIS A 37 -3.03 -12.76 18.81
CA HIS A 37 -1.73 -13.36 18.50
C HIS A 37 -1.41 -13.40 16.99
N PHE A 38 -2.41 -13.61 16.13
CA PHE A 38 -2.20 -13.61 14.68
C PHE A 38 -1.68 -12.25 14.20
N TYR A 39 -2.37 -11.16 14.55
CA TYR A 39 -1.97 -9.81 14.15
C TYR A 39 -0.69 -9.33 14.84
N LEU A 40 -0.57 -9.58 16.15
CA LEU A 40 0.54 -9.09 16.95
C LEU A 40 1.89 -9.64 16.47
N ARG A 41 1.95 -10.92 16.10
CA ARG A 41 3.19 -11.55 15.58
C ARG A 41 3.72 -10.85 14.33
N ARG A 42 2.83 -10.44 13.43
CA ARG A 42 3.24 -9.74 12.20
C ARG A 42 3.65 -8.30 12.50
N PHE A 43 2.89 -7.60 13.34
CA PHE A 43 3.18 -6.23 13.74
C PHE A 43 4.57 -6.13 14.40
N ILE A 44 4.85 -6.94 15.43
CA ILE A 44 6.15 -6.95 16.12
C ILE A 44 7.32 -7.28 15.19
N ARG A 45 7.10 -8.06 14.13
CA ARG A 45 8.16 -8.41 13.17
C ARG A 45 8.47 -7.27 12.17
N ILE A 46 7.45 -6.58 11.67
CA ILE A 46 7.60 -5.61 10.57
C ILE A 46 7.84 -4.19 11.10
N THR A 47 7.09 -3.78 12.13
CA THR A 47 7.15 -2.42 12.70
C THR A 47 8.54 -1.97 13.15
N PRO A 48 9.40 -2.78 13.81
CA PRO A 48 10.70 -2.29 14.28
C PRO A 48 11.64 -1.94 13.13
N VAL A 49 11.68 -2.76 12.08
CA VAL A 49 12.49 -2.50 10.88
C VAL A 49 11.96 -1.27 10.15
N HIS A 50 10.63 -1.18 10.01
CA HIS A 50 9.99 -0.05 9.36
C HIS A 50 10.29 1.28 10.08
N MET A 51 10.11 1.31 11.40
CA MET A 51 10.42 2.49 12.19
C MET A 51 11.91 2.82 12.18
N MET A 52 12.80 1.82 12.24
CA MET A 52 14.25 2.07 12.13
C MET A 52 14.60 2.79 10.83
N VAL A 53 14.05 2.36 9.70
CA VAL A 53 14.25 3.04 8.41
C VAL A 53 13.67 4.45 8.43
N TYR A 54 12.48 4.64 9.01
CA TYR A 54 11.87 5.96 9.18
C TYR A 54 12.78 6.92 9.98
N TRP A 55 13.27 6.47 11.13
CA TRP A 55 14.17 7.25 11.97
C TRP A 55 15.48 7.59 11.26
N ILE A 56 16.11 6.62 10.59
CA ILE A 56 17.33 6.86 9.80
C ILE A 56 17.08 7.92 8.72
N TYR A 57 15.96 7.83 8.01
CA TYR A 57 15.61 8.81 6.98
C TYR A 57 15.45 10.22 7.56
N THR A 58 14.73 10.36 8.68
CA THR A 58 14.48 11.68 9.31
C THR A 58 15.70 12.29 10.00
N THR A 59 16.71 11.49 10.35
CA THR A 59 17.87 11.94 11.14
C THR A 59 19.15 11.98 10.33
N LEU A 60 19.55 10.87 9.71
CA LEU A 60 20.83 10.73 9.02
C LEU A 60 20.79 11.34 7.61
N PHE A 61 19.67 11.19 6.90
CA PHE A 61 19.56 11.61 5.50
C PHE A 61 19.65 13.13 5.32
N THR A 62 19.32 13.89 6.36
CA THR A 62 19.48 15.36 6.40
C THR A 62 20.93 15.80 6.40
N TYR A 63 21.87 14.95 6.85
CA TYR A 63 23.30 15.29 6.95
C TYR A 63 24.17 14.71 5.84
N THR A 64 23.62 13.85 4.97
CA THR A 64 24.42 13.08 4.00
C THR A 64 24.57 13.74 2.63
N GLY A 65 23.90 14.86 2.36
CA GLY A 65 23.98 15.50 1.05
C GLY A 65 23.55 16.96 1.02
N SER A 66 23.92 17.63 -0.06
CA SER A 66 23.56 19.00 -0.37
C SER A 66 23.22 19.08 -1.86
N GLY A 67 22.00 19.50 -2.20
CA GLY A 67 21.55 19.63 -3.58
C GLY A 67 20.14 20.22 -3.66
N PRO A 68 19.71 20.74 -4.83
CA PRO A 68 18.40 21.38 -5.00
C PRO A 68 17.22 20.42 -4.86
N LEU A 69 17.44 19.13 -5.11
CA LEU A 69 16.48 18.04 -4.86
C LEU A 69 16.71 17.37 -3.50
N TRP A 70 17.76 17.75 -2.78
CA TRP A 70 18.03 17.19 -1.46
C TRP A 70 17.04 17.79 -0.47
N PRO A 71 16.44 16.97 0.42
CA PRO A 71 15.55 17.49 1.43
C PRO A 71 16.32 18.47 2.32
N THR A 72 16.08 19.77 2.09
CA THR A 72 16.54 20.84 2.95
C THR A 72 15.83 20.68 4.30
N TYR A 73 16.41 21.22 5.36
CA TYR A 73 16.03 21.01 6.77
C TYR A 73 14.51 21.16 7.10
N ASP A 74 13.70 21.67 6.17
CA ASP A 74 12.23 21.81 6.21
C ASP A 74 11.40 20.54 5.91
N THR A 75 12.00 19.37 5.63
CA THR A 75 11.23 18.10 5.64
C THR A 75 10.97 17.53 7.05
N ASN A 76 11.62 18.09 8.07
CA ASN A 76 11.50 17.68 9.47
C ASN A 76 10.12 17.94 10.13
N PRO A 77 9.41 19.07 9.95
CA PRO A 77 8.15 19.35 10.65
C PRO A 77 7.02 18.42 10.22
N VAL A 78 6.94 18.06 8.93
CA VAL A 78 5.93 17.11 8.43
C VAL A 78 6.20 15.72 9.01
N CYS A 79 7.43 15.22 8.88
CA CYS A 79 7.82 13.93 9.44
C CYS A 79 7.63 13.85 10.97
N ARG A 80 7.94 14.92 11.70
CA ARG A 80 7.76 14.99 13.17
C ARG A 80 6.30 15.10 13.59
N LYS A 81 5.42 15.65 12.74
CA LYS A 81 3.98 15.75 13.03
C LYS A 81 3.24 14.44 12.69
N TYR A 82 3.64 13.76 11.62
CA TYR A 82 2.92 12.62 11.06
C TYR A 82 3.59 11.25 11.29
N TRP A 83 4.70 11.16 12.05
CA TRP A 83 5.38 9.87 12.33
C TRP A 83 4.45 8.75 12.84
N TRP A 84 3.43 9.10 13.62
CA TRP A 84 2.49 8.13 14.16
C TRP A 84 1.55 7.56 13.09
N TRP A 85 1.33 8.28 11.98
CA TRP A 85 0.54 7.77 10.86
C TRP A 85 1.26 6.63 10.14
N ASP A 86 2.57 6.75 9.98
CA ASP A 86 3.41 5.67 9.44
C ASP A 86 3.50 4.50 10.42
N PHE A 87 3.61 4.76 11.73
CA PHE A 87 3.59 3.72 12.77
C PHE A 87 2.30 2.88 12.77
N PHE A 88 1.14 3.53 12.62
CA PHE A 88 -0.16 2.88 12.58
C PHE A 88 -0.58 2.40 11.17
N TYR A 89 0.29 2.52 10.16
CA TYR A 89 -0.02 2.11 8.79
C TYR A 89 -1.26 2.80 8.19
N ILE A 90 -1.45 4.08 8.49
CA ILE A 90 -2.55 4.92 7.98
C ILE A 90 -2.07 6.08 7.10
N ASN A 91 -0.76 6.15 6.83
CA ASN A 91 -0.17 7.24 6.03
C ASN A 91 -0.79 7.38 4.62
N ASN A 92 -1.39 6.32 4.06
CA ASN A 92 -2.05 6.34 2.75
C ASN A 92 -3.22 7.34 2.66
N PHE A 93 -3.86 7.69 3.78
CA PHE A 93 -4.95 8.67 3.80
C PHE A 93 -4.48 10.13 3.84
N LEU A 94 -3.18 10.36 4.07
CA LEU A 94 -2.60 11.70 3.97
C LEU A 94 -2.36 12.05 2.51
N SER A 95 -2.59 13.32 2.15
CA SER A 95 -2.18 13.82 0.84
C SER A 95 -0.66 13.76 0.69
N GLY A 96 -0.17 13.57 -0.53
CA GLY A 96 1.27 13.32 -0.80
C GLY A 96 2.21 14.35 -0.17
N TRP A 97 1.78 15.61 -0.04
CA TRP A 97 2.51 16.71 0.59
C TRP A 97 2.68 16.57 2.11
N HIS A 98 1.83 15.79 2.78
CA HIS A 98 1.87 15.53 4.22
C HIS A 98 2.50 14.16 4.56
N GLN A 99 2.88 13.38 3.55
CA GLN A 99 3.55 12.10 3.74
C GLN A 99 5.05 12.32 3.87
N CYS A 100 5.65 11.86 4.98
CA CYS A 100 7.10 11.91 5.16
C CYS A 100 7.81 11.01 4.15
N LEU A 101 7.36 9.76 4.06
CA LEU A 101 7.86 8.76 3.12
C LEU A 101 6.71 8.38 2.18
N SER A 102 6.57 9.09 1.05
CA SER A 102 5.47 8.83 0.12
C SER A 102 5.45 7.37 -0.31
N HIS A 103 6.61 6.75 -0.58
CA HIS A 103 6.73 5.34 -0.97
C HIS A 103 6.23 4.36 0.10
N ASN A 104 6.08 4.74 1.36
CA ASN A 104 5.62 3.83 2.41
C ASN A 104 4.12 3.47 2.30
N TRP A 105 3.38 4.16 1.42
CA TRP A 105 1.94 3.93 1.21
C TRP A 105 1.61 2.45 0.95
N TYR A 106 2.41 1.72 0.18
CA TYR A 106 2.13 0.33 -0.16
C TYR A 106 2.29 -0.60 1.05
N LEU A 107 3.23 -0.29 1.95
CA LEU A 107 3.43 -1.08 3.16
C LEU A 107 2.22 -0.95 4.09
N SER A 108 1.65 0.25 4.18
CA SER A 108 0.42 0.51 4.91
C SER A 108 -0.76 -0.25 4.35
N VAL A 109 -0.95 -0.20 3.03
CA VAL A 109 -2.01 -0.98 2.35
C VAL A 109 -1.82 -2.48 2.59
N ASN A 110 -0.59 -3.01 2.55
CA ASN A 110 -0.32 -4.42 2.84
C ASN A 110 -0.76 -4.84 4.25
N MET A 111 -0.57 -3.97 5.26
CA MET A 111 -1.02 -4.26 6.63
C MET A 111 -2.54 -4.19 6.75
N GLN A 112 -3.19 -3.25 6.07
CA GLN A 112 -4.65 -3.14 6.03
C GLN A 112 -5.29 -4.35 5.34
N LEU A 113 -4.75 -4.78 4.20
CA LEU A 113 -5.17 -6.01 3.51
C LEU A 113 -4.97 -7.24 4.39
N TYR A 114 -3.86 -7.31 5.14
CA TYR A 114 -3.64 -8.38 6.11
C TYR A 114 -4.67 -8.36 7.25
N LEU A 115 -5.06 -7.19 7.74
CA LEU A 115 -6.12 -7.04 8.75
C LEU A 115 -7.50 -7.48 8.23
N MET A 116 -7.80 -7.20 6.96
CA MET A 116 -9.04 -7.64 6.31
C MET A 116 -9.02 -9.10 5.85
N SER A 117 -7.83 -9.69 5.68
CA SER A 117 -7.66 -11.03 5.13
C SER A 117 -8.46 -12.15 5.80
N PRO A 118 -8.62 -12.21 7.14
CA PRO A 118 -9.34 -13.32 7.73
C PRO A 118 -10.84 -13.26 7.52
N LEU A 119 -11.41 -12.09 7.21
CA LEU A 119 -12.82 -12.00 6.79
C LEU A 119 -13.05 -12.89 5.56
N PHE A 120 -12.20 -12.76 4.54
CA PHE A 120 -12.26 -13.57 3.33
C PHE A 120 -11.93 -15.03 3.58
N MET A 121 -10.87 -15.31 4.35
CA MET A 121 -10.43 -16.68 4.59
C MET A 121 -11.41 -17.48 5.45
N VAL A 122 -11.95 -16.90 6.52
CA VAL A 122 -12.96 -17.57 7.36
C VAL A 122 -14.25 -17.78 6.58
N ALA A 123 -14.68 -16.79 5.79
CA ALA A 123 -15.85 -16.95 4.92
C ALA A 123 -15.66 -18.11 3.95
N LEU A 124 -14.49 -18.21 3.30
CA LEU A 124 -14.19 -19.27 2.34
C LEU A 124 -14.11 -20.66 3.00
N LEU A 125 -13.46 -20.77 4.17
CA LEU A 125 -13.30 -22.03 4.89
C LEU A 125 -14.60 -22.52 5.53
N ARG A 126 -15.45 -21.61 6.03
CA ARG A 126 -16.70 -21.98 6.72
C ARG A 126 -17.86 -22.16 5.74
N ARG A 127 -17.99 -21.29 4.74
CA ARG A 127 -19.05 -21.33 3.72
C ARG A 127 -18.50 -20.86 2.36
N ARG A 128 -18.03 -21.80 1.54
CA ARG A 128 -17.44 -21.52 0.21
C ARG A 128 -18.26 -20.55 -0.64
N ARG A 129 -19.60 -20.70 -0.67
CA ARG A 129 -20.51 -19.79 -1.41
C ARG A 129 -20.39 -18.34 -0.94
N LEU A 130 -20.35 -18.10 0.38
CA LEU A 130 -20.20 -16.75 0.95
C LEU A 130 -18.83 -16.17 0.58
N GLY A 131 -17.77 -16.98 0.64
CA GLY A 131 -16.44 -16.57 0.21
C GLY A 131 -16.39 -16.11 -1.25
N TYR A 132 -16.97 -16.89 -2.17
CA TYR A 132 -17.03 -16.51 -3.59
C TYR A 132 -17.85 -15.25 -3.84
N ILE A 133 -19.00 -15.09 -3.16
CA ILE A 133 -19.82 -13.89 -3.27
C ILE A 133 -19.04 -12.65 -2.78
N LEU A 134 -18.37 -12.74 -1.62
CA LEU A 134 -17.56 -11.65 -1.09
C LEU A 134 -16.42 -11.26 -2.04
N MET A 135 -15.72 -12.24 -2.62
CA MET A 135 -14.65 -11.96 -3.59
C MET A 135 -15.20 -11.30 -4.86
N ALA A 136 -16.31 -11.82 -5.41
CA ALA A 136 -16.94 -11.24 -6.59
C ALA A 136 -17.41 -9.80 -6.33
N LEU A 137 -18.05 -9.55 -5.18
CA LEU A 137 -18.47 -8.20 -4.77
C LEU A 137 -17.27 -7.26 -4.64
N CYS A 138 -16.17 -7.70 -4.04
CA CYS A 138 -14.97 -6.86 -3.93
C CYS A 138 -14.37 -6.54 -5.29
N ILE A 139 -14.26 -7.53 -6.20
CA ILE A 139 -13.72 -7.32 -7.55
C ILE A 139 -14.61 -6.36 -8.34
N CYS A 140 -15.92 -6.63 -8.41
CA CYS A 140 -16.86 -5.76 -9.11
C CYS A 140 -16.90 -4.36 -8.50
N GLY A 141 -16.90 -4.27 -7.17
CA GLY A 141 -16.88 -3.00 -6.44
C GLY A 141 -15.61 -2.19 -6.72
N SER A 142 -14.43 -2.82 -6.71
CA SER A 142 -13.17 -2.13 -7.04
C SER A 142 -13.13 -1.69 -8.49
N SER A 143 -13.58 -2.52 -9.43
CA SER A 143 -13.60 -2.16 -10.85
C SER A 143 -14.57 -1.00 -11.11
N PHE A 144 -15.75 -1.05 -10.50
CA PHE A 144 -16.74 0.03 -10.62
C PHE A 144 -16.25 1.33 -9.99
N TYR A 145 -15.61 1.26 -8.81
CA TYR A 145 -15.05 2.44 -8.14
C TYR A 145 -13.96 3.12 -8.98
N ASN A 146 -13.03 2.33 -9.52
CA ASN A 146 -12.00 2.86 -10.41
C ASN A 146 -12.63 3.49 -11.66
N PHE A 147 -13.57 2.80 -12.31
CA PHE A 147 -14.29 3.32 -13.46
C PHE A 147 -15.01 4.65 -13.15
N ALA A 148 -15.70 4.72 -12.01
CA ALA A 148 -16.42 5.93 -11.59
C ALA A 148 -15.47 7.11 -11.33
N ILE A 149 -14.32 6.87 -10.70
CA ILE A 149 -13.30 7.90 -10.49
C ILE A 149 -12.71 8.38 -11.82
N THR A 150 -12.36 7.45 -12.71
CA THR A 150 -11.83 7.79 -14.03
C THR A 150 -12.78 8.71 -14.80
N VAL A 151 -14.09 8.41 -14.77
CA VAL A 151 -15.12 9.22 -15.44
C VAL A 151 -15.36 10.56 -14.74
N MET A 152 -15.37 10.63 -13.41
CA MET A 152 -15.63 11.89 -12.71
C MET A 152 -14.49 12.91 -12.80
N TYR A 153 -13.25 12.44 -12.86
CA TYR A 153 -12.07 13.29 -12.84
C TYR A 153 -11.40 13.44 -14.22
N ASP A 154 -12.03 12.95 -15.29
CA ASP A 154 -11.46 12.90 -16.65
C ASP A 154 -9.99 12.43 -16.66
N LEU A 155 -9.69 11.44 -15.81
CA LEU A 155 -8.35 10.90 -15.68
C LEU A 155 -8.09 10.00 -16.88
N VAL A 156 -7.66 10.58 -18.00
CA VAL A 156 -7.01 9.82 -19.07
C VAL A 156 -5.78 9.17 -18.45
N ASP A 157 -5.73 7.83 -18.47
CA ASP A 157 -4.64 7.05 -17.87
C ASP A 157 -3.28 7.70 -18.14
N SER A 158 -2.47 7.84 -17.10
CA SER A 158 -1.12 8.42 -17.18
C SER A 158 -0.21 7.70 -18.19
N GLU A 159 -0.54 6.45 -18.54
CA GLU A 159 0.15 5.68 -19.59
C GLU A 159 -0.26 6.10 -21.01
N LEU A 160 -1.50 6.53 -21.22
CA LEU A 160 -2.00 7.02 -22.52
C LEU A 160 -1.64 8.49 -22.77
N SER A 161 -1.35 9.25 -21.71
CA SER A 161 -0.94 10.65 -21.80
C SER A 161 0.57 10.84 -22.01
N PHE A 162 1.41 9.83 -21.77
CA PHE A 162 2.85 9.91 -22.08
C PHE A 162 3.13 10.13 -23.59
N PRO A 163 2.53 9.39 -24.54
CA PRO A 163 2.66 9.71 -25.95
C PRO A 163 2.03 11.08 -26.30
N TYR A 164 0.88 11.43 -25.71
CA TYR A 164 0.22 12.71 -25.96
C TYR A 164 1.05 13.93 -25.52
N TYR A 165 1.81 13.82 -24.43
CA TYR A 165 2.68 14.89 -23.94
C TYR A 165 3.98 15.00 -24.76
N VAL A 166 4.52 13.87 -25.23
CA VAL A 166 5.71 13.84 -26.10
C VAL A 166 5.40 14.42 -27.48
N ASP A 167 4.28 14.04 -28.09
CA ASP A 167 3.84 14.57 -29.40
C ASP A 167 3.64 16.10 -29.37
N ASN A 168 3.09 16.63 -28.27
CA ASN A 168 2.95 18.07 -28.11
C ASN A 168 4.29 18.78 -27.91
N ILE A 169 5.26 18.17 -27.21
CA ILE A 169 6.60 18.76 -27.00
C ILE A 169 7.39 18.84 -28.31
N GLU A 170 7.33 17.81 -29.17
CA GLU A 170 7.98 17.86 -30.49
C GLU A 170 7.41 18.99 -31.37
N LEU A 171 6.08 19.21 -31.30
CA LEU A 171 5.39 20.30 -32.00
C LEU A 171 5.82 21.72 -31.53
N TYR A 172 6.32 21.86 -30.29
CA TYR A 172 6.90 23.12 -29.80
C TYR A 172 8.38 23.29 -30.17
N LEU A 173 9.09 22.22 -30.53
CA LEU A 173 10.51 22.25 -30.90
C LEU A 173 10.72 22.42 -32.41
N GLU A 174 9.70 22.14 -33.23
CA GLU A 174 9.72 22.36 -34.69
C GLU A 174 9.31 23.79 -35.13
N ARG A 175 9.06 24.71 -34.18
CA ARG A 175 8.70 26.11 -34.45
C ARG A 175 9.77 27.08 -33.97
#